data_AF-E6J291-F1
#
_entry.id   AF-E6J291-F1
#
_cell.length_a   1.000
_cell.length_b   1.000
_cell.length_c   1.000
_cell.angle_alpha   90.00
_cell.angle_beta   90.00
_cell.angle_gamma   90.00
#
_symmetry.space_group_name_H-M   'P 1'
#
loop_
_entity.id
_entity.type
_entity.pdbx_description
1 polymer ?
#
loop_
_entity_poly.entity_id
_entity_poly.type
_entity_poly.pdbx_seq_one_letter_code
_entity_poly.pdbx_strand_id
1 'polypeptide(L)'
;MNYKEMRNTLEQMANENHEDFAKALISFEKGINDKDALDKLYQEYMDNDSMSLLNDEFDYLIDELRENGQIKDSVAIEKEDNDLVNIVGNIVGEIETIERENKNGKAFKVVNFSVVSKDDEGNKIYTNCSAYGDKGDIPKNFKQGDFVKLFGQVRSSINDNGKEHTNVRILSSKLLKAKEQMKKQEEKKESVLGAIKKYKAEEKAKPVEKKESSKETER
;
A
#
# COMPACT_ATOMS: atom_id res chain seq x y z
N MET A 1 3.31 -8.59 21.90
CA MET A 1 2.42 -9.74 21.65
C MET A 1 3.19 -10.83 20.94
N ASN A 2 2.92 -12.08 21.28
CA ASN A 2 3.34 -13.24 20.50
C ASN A 2 2.37 -13.51 19.34
N TYR A 3 2.69 -14.46 18.45
CA TYR A 3 1.85 -14.80 17.30
C TYR A 3 0.39 -15.14 17.67
N LYS A 4 0.17 -15.92 18.73
CA LYS A 4 -1.18 -16.36 19.14
C LYS A 4 -2.01 -15.19 19.65
N GLU A 5 -1.40 -14.34 20.47
CA GLU A 5 -2.04 -13.11 20.94
C GLU A 5 -2.43 -12.19 19.78
N MET A 6 -1.50 -11.97 18.83
CA MET A 6 -1.79 -11.15 17.64
C MET A 6 -2.94 -11.73 16.81
N ARG A 7 -2.92 -13.05 16.56
CA ARG A 7 -4.00 -13.72 15.80
C ARG A 7 -5.36 -13.55 16.47
N ASN A 8 -5.44 -13.79 17.78
CA ASN A 8 -6.70 -13.67 18.52
C ASN A 8 -7.23 -12.24 18.49
N THR A 9 -6.36 -11.24 18.60
CA THR A 9 -6.76 -9.82 18.49
C THR A 9 -7.28 -9.48 17.09
N LEU A 10 -6.59 -9.92 16.03
CA LEU A 10 -7.05 -9.70 14.66
C LEU A 10 -8.39 -10.41 14.38
N GLU A 11 -8.58 -11.62 14.90
CA GLU A 11 -9.83 -12.37 14.78
C GLU A 11 -10.99 -11.66 15.48
N GLN A 12 -10.75 -11.09 16.67
CA GLN A 12 -11.74 -10.29 17.38
C GLN A 12 -12.10 -9.03 16.57
N MET A 13 -11.12 -8.29 16.06
CA MET A 13 -11.35 -7.09 15.25
C MET A 13 -12.15 -7.40 13.97
N ALA A 14 -11.79 -8.47 13.27
CA ALA A 14 -12.48 -8.89 12.05
C ALA A 14 -13.94 -9.31 12.30
N ASN A 15 -14.23 -9.91 13.46
CA ASN A 15 -15.57 -10.35 13.82
C ASN A 15 -16.46 -9.22 14.36
N GLU A 16 -15.88 -8.25 15.07
CA GLU A 16 -16.63 -7.13 15.65
C GLU A 16 -17.05 -6.10 14.60
N ASN A 17 -16.13 -5.74 13.71
CA ASN A 17 -16.39 -4.78 12.63
C ASN A 17 -15.51 -5.10 11.42
N HIS A 18 -15.99 -6.04 10.61
CA HIS A 18 -15.25 -6.52 9.44
C HIS A 18 -14.95 -5.41 8.43
N GLU A 19 -15.87 -4.47 8.24
CA GLU A 19 -15.72 -3.37 7.28
C GLU A 19 -14.58 -2.43 7.67
N ASP A 20 -14.61 -1.90 8.90
CA ASP A 20 -13.54 -1.02 9.36
C ASP A 20 -12.22 -1.77 9.56
N PHE A 21 -12.26 -3.05 9.94
CA PHE A 21 -11.06 -3.89 9.97
C PHE A 21 -10.41 -4.01 8.60
N ALA A 22 -11.18 -4.37 7.56
CA ALA A 22 -10.69 -4.52 6.21
C ALA A 22 -10.16 -3.19 5.67
N LYS A 23 -10.92 -2.09 5.83
CA LYS A 23 -10.49 -0.75 5.42
C LYS A 23 -9.23 -0.31 6.14
N ALA A 24 -9.11 -0.52 7.44
CA ALA A 24 -7.92 -0.19 8.21
C ALA A 24 -6.70 -1.00 7.74
N LEU A 25 -6.88 -2.29 7.44
CA LEU A 25 -5.79 -3.12 6.94
C LEU A 25 -5.34 -2.70 5.54
N ILE A 26 -6.28 -2.39 4.65
CA ILE A 26 -6.00 -1.86 3.31
C ILE A 26 -5.31 -0.51 3.41
N SER A 27 -5.84 0.40 4.23
CA SER A 27 -5.28 1.73 4.49
C SER A 27 -3.83 1.63 4.95
N PHE A 28 -3.58 0.82 5.97
CA PHE A 28 -2.26 0.58 6.54
C PHE A 28 -1.28 0.01 5.50
N GLU A 29 -1.66 -1.04 4.79
CA GLU A 29 -0.79 -1.72 3.83
C GLU A 29 -0.57 -0.88 2.57
N LYS A 30 -1.61 -0.18 2.11
CA LYS A 30 -1.59 0.54 0.83
C LYS A 30 -1.13 1.99 0.98
N GLY A 31 -1.20 2.55 2.19
CA GLY A 31 -0.90 3.95 2.48
C GLY A 31 -2.00 4.87 1.93
N ILE A 32 -3.25 4.47 2.07
CA ILE A 32 -4.41 5.23 1.59
C ILE A 32 -5.29 5.58 2.77
N ASN A 33 -5.52 6.88 2.93
CA ASN A 33 -6.34 7.41 4.02
C ASN A 33 -7.62 8.09 3.50
N ASP A 34 -7.80 8.16 2.18
CA ASP A 34 -9.02 8.67 1.56
C ASP A 34 -10.18 7.70 1.83
N LYS A 35 -11.17 8.18 2.59
CA LYS A 35 -12.29 7.37 3.05
C LYS A 35 -13.17 6.88 1.91
N ASP A 36 -13.43 7.72 0.90
CA ASP A 36 -14.28 7.35 -0.24
C ASP A 36 -13.60 6.28 -1.11
N ALA A 37 -12.27 6.34 -1.23
CA ALA A 37 -11.47 5.31 -1.87
C ALA A 37 -11.50 4.00 -1.09
N LEU A 38 -11.31 4.04 0.23
CA LEU A 38 -11.38 2.85 1.08
C LEU A 38 -12.78 2.20 1.03
N ASP A 39 -13.83 3.00 0.97
CA ASP A 39 -15.21 2.52 0.80
C ASP A 39 -15.35 1.75 -0.52
N LYS A 40 -14.85 2.29 -1.65
CA LYS A 40 -14.87 1.60 -2.95
C LYS A 40 -14.03 0.33 -2.95
N LEU A 41 -12.82 0.38 -2.41
CA LEU A 41 -11.93 -0.79 -2.34
C LEU A 41 -12.54 -1.91 -1.51
N TYR A 42 -13.23 -1.57 -0.41
CA TYR A 42 -13.96 -2.55 0.38
C TYR A 42 -15.12 -3.17 -0.38
N GLN A 43 -15.92 -2.37 -1.10
CA GLN A 43 -17.02 -2.90 -1.91
C GLN A 43 -16.52 -3.86 -3.01
N GLU A 44 -15.47 -3.49 -3.75
CA GLU A 44 -14.88 -4.37 -4.77
C GLU A 44 -14.31 -5.67 -4.17
N TYR A 45 -13.73 -5.59 -2.97
CA TYR A 45 -13.29 -6.76 -2.22
C TYR A 45 -14.46 -7.68 -1.83
N MET A 46 -15.59 -7.14 -1.36
CA MET A 46 -16.76 -7.91 -0.96
C MET A 46 -17.53 -8.49 -2.15
N ASP A 47 -17.53 -7.80 -3.29
CA ASP A 47 -18.20 -8.24 -4.52
C ASP A 47 -17.41 -9.33 -5.28
N ASN A 48 -16.16 -9.60 -4.89
CA ASN A 48 -15.27 -10.53 -5.56
C ASN A 48 -14.92 -11.74 -4.67
N ASP A 49 -15.66 -12.83 -4.85
CA ASP A 49 -15.49 -14.09 -4.11
C ASP A 49 -14.08 -14.70 -4.19
N SER A 50 -13.27 -14.31 -5.19
CA SER A 50 -11.90 -14.79 -5.37
C SER A 50 -10.84 -13.86 -4.77
N MET A 51 -11.23 -12.70 -4.24
CA MET A 51 -10.33 -11.70 -3.68
C MET A 51 -10.13 -11.92 -2.18
N SER A 52 -8.87 -11.84 -1.74
CA SER A 52 -8.48 -11.90 -0.33
C SER A 52 -7.88 -10.57 0.11
N LEU A 53 -7.85 -10.27 1.42
CA LEU A 53 -7.25 -9.03 1.94
C LEU A 53 -5.76 -8.89 1.59
N LEU A 54 -5.01 -9.99 1.55
CA LEU A 54 -3.62 -10.01 1.11
C LEU A 54 -3.52 -10.23 -0.40
N ASN A 55 -4.04 -9.29 -1.19
CA ASN A 55 -4.04 -9.38 -2.65
C ASN A 55 -3.38 -8.14 -3.30
N ASP A 56 -2.59 -8.37 -4.34
CA ASP A 56 -1.98 -7.32 -5.16
C ASP A 56 -3.02 -6.61 -6.06
N GLU A 57 -4.22 -7.16 -6.25
CA GLU A 57 -5.31 -6.56 -7.02
C GLU A 57 -5.71 -5.17 -6.51
N PHE A 58 -5.59 -4.95 -5.19
CA PHE A 58 -5.75 -3.62 -4.62
C PHE A 58 -4.81 -2.59 -5.28
N ASP A 59 -3.58 -2.96 -5.65
CA ASP A 59 -2.65 -2.02 -6.31
C ASP A 59 -3.24 -1.54 -7.65
N TYR A 60 -3.86 -2.43 -8.44
CA TYR A 60 -4.52 -2.05 -9.71
C TYR A 60 -5.77 -1.20 -9.48
N LEU A 61 -6.62 -1.55 -8.51
CA LEU A 61 -7.81 -0.77 -8.18
C LEU A 61 -7.44 0.66 -7.76
N ILE A 62 -6.40 0.78 -6.95
CA ILE A 62 -5.87 2.07 -6.48
C ILE A 62 -5.34 2.90 -7.65
N ASP A 63 -4.60 2.28 -8.57
CA ASP A 63 -4.09 2.96 -9.74
C ASP A 63 -5.24 3.44 -10.66
N GLU A 64 -6.30 2.66 -10.84
CA GLU A 64 -7.51 3.10 -11.57
C GLU A 64 -8.19 4.29 -10.87
N LEU A 65 -8.33 4.24 -9.54
CA LEU A 65 -8.89 5.35 -8.76
C LEU A 65 -8.04 6.62 -8.87
N ARG A 66 -6.70 6.50 -8.90
CA ARG A 66 -5.78 7.62 -9.14
C ARG A 66 -5.91 8.19 -10.54
N GLU A 67 -5.91 7.35 -11.57
CA GLU A 67 -6.04 7.78 -12.97
C GLU A 67 -7.36 8.51 -13.23
N ASN A 68 -8.42 8.09 -12.55
CA ASN A 68 -9.72 8.75 -12.60
C ASN A 68 -9.81 10.01 -11.72
N GLY A 69 -8.73 10.41 -11.06
CA GLY A 69 -8.68 11.58 -10.18
C GLY A 69 -9.50 11.44 -8.89
N GLN A 70 -9.86 10.20 -8.51
CA GLN A 70 -10.67 9.89 -7.34
C GLN A 70 -9.83 9.72 -6.07
N ILE A 71 -8.51 9.53 -6.23
CA ILE A 71 -7.52 9.59 -5.16
C ILE A 71 -6.50 10.66 -5.56
N LYS A 72 -6.20 11.59 -4.67
CA LYS A 72 -5.07 12.51 -4.81
C LYS A 72 -3.82 11.86 -4.20
N ASP A 73 -2.65 12.17 -4.74
CA ASP A 73 -1.39 11.61 -4.29
C ASP A 73 -1.03 12.17 -2.90
N SER A 74 -1.62 11.62 -1.84
CA SER A 74 -1.05 11.80 -0.50
C SER A 74 0.24 10.96 -0.38
N VAL A 75 1.29 11.37 -1.10
CA VAL A 75 2.69 11.00 -0.84
C VAL A 75 3.34 12.03 0.10
N ALA A 76 2.54 12.89 0.71
CA ALA A 76 2.94 13.56 1.93
C ALA A 76 3.12 12.48 2.99
N ILE A 77 4.21 12.60 3.74
CA ILE A 77 4.48 11.86 4.98
C ILE A 77 3.28 12.10 5.92
N GLU A 78 2.21 11.33 5.79
CA GLU A 78 1.06 11.43 6.67
C GLU A 78 1.45 10.73 7.97
N LYS A 79 1.72 11.54 8.99
CA LYS A 79 1.97 11.05 10.34
C LYS A 79 0.67 10.42 10.84
N GLU A 80 0.58 9.10 10.82
CA GLU A 80 -0.37 8.38 11.67
C GLU A 80 -0.03 8.67 13.14
N ASP A 81 -0.99 8.53 14.07
CA ASP A 81 -0.81 8.80 15.52
C ASP A 81 0.38 8.06 16.18
N ASN A 82 1.04 7.16 15.45
CA ASN A 82 2.21 6.36 15.86
C ASN A 82 3.51 6.66 15.08
N ASP A 83 3.59 7.80 14.39
CA ASP A 83 4.72 8.19 13.52
C ASP A 83 4.98 7.19 12.36
N LEU A 84 4.02 6.34 12.01
CA LEU A 84 4.15 5.38 10.90
C LEU A 84 3.89 6.06 9.56
N VAL A 85 4.67 5.68 8.55
CA VAL A 85 4.63 6.32 7.22
C VAL A 85 4.86 5.32 6.10
N ASN A 86 4.12 5.52 5.01
CA ASN A 86 4.33 4.89 3.71
C ASN A 86 5.00 5.90 2.78
N ILE A 87 6.10 5.51 2.12
CA ILE A 87 6.84 6.36 1.18
C ILE A 87 6.92 5.62 -0.15
N VAL A 88 6.44 6.28 -1.21
CA VAL A 88 6.59 5.79 -2.59
C VAL A 88 7.49 6.77 -3.33
N GLY A 89 8.61 6.29 -3.86
CA GLY A 89 9.60 7.15 -4.49
C GLY A 89 10.78 6.41 -5.07
N ASN A 90 11.75 7.17 -5.58
CA ASN A 90 12.97 6.61 -6.16
C ASN A 90 14.14 6.70 -5.18
N ILE A 91 14.96 5.65 -5.12
CA ILE A 91 16.23 5.67 -4.38
C ILE A 91 17.17 6.70 -5.00
N VAL A 92 17.77 7.54 -4.17
CA VAL A 92 18.73 8.57 -4.57
C VAL A 92 19.99 8.51 -3.72
N GLY A 93 21.12 8.85 -4.32
CA GLY A 93 22.42 8.76 -3.69
C GLY A 93 22.91 7.32 -3.52
N GLU A 94 24.04 7.19 -2.84
CA GLU A 94 24.62 5.89 -2.50
C GLU A 94 24.04 5.35 -1.19
N ILE A 95 24.01 4.03 -1.08
CA ILE A 95 23.57 3.33 0.11
C ILE A 95 24.78 3.14 1.02
N GLU A 96 24.75 3.77 2.18
CA GLU A 96 25.85 3.76 3.14
C GLU A 96 25.58 2.75 4.24
N THR A 97 26.50 1.82 4.48
CA THR A 97 26.44 0.91 5.63
C THR A 97 27.47 1.31 6.68
N ILE A 98 26.99 1.61 7.88
CA ILE A 98 27.84 1.98 9.02
C ILE A 98 27.61 1.03 10.19
N GLU A 99 28.63 0.89 11.04
CA GLU A 99 28.51 0.20 12.32
C GLU A 99 28.29 1.21 13.45
N ARG A 100 27.36 0.89 14.34
CA ARG A 100 27.00 1.71 15.51
C ARG A 100 26.98 0.84 16.75
N GLU A 101 27.29 1.41 17.90
CA GLU A 101 27.17 0.72 19.17
C GLU A 101 25.88 1.12 19.89
N ASN A 102 25.23 0.16 20.52
CA ASN A 102 24.07 0.44 21.36
C ASN A 102 24.53 0.86 22.77
N LYS A 103 23.58 1.22 23.63
CA LYS A 103 23.85 1.60 25.03
C LYS A 103 24.59 0.53 25.85
N ASN A 104 24.63 -0.71 25.37
CA ASN A 104 25.29 -1.84 26.01
C ASN A 104 26.66 -2.16 25.38
N GLY A 105 27.18 -1.30 24.49
CA GLY A 105 28.45 -1.51 23.78
C GLY A 105 28.42 -2.60 22.71
N LYS A 106 27.23 -3.12 22.36
CA LYS A 106 27.11 -4.11 21.27
C LYS A 106 27.02 -3.38 19.93
N ALA A 107 27.96 -3.69 19.05
CA ALA A 107 27.95 -3.21 17.67
C ALA A 107 26.74 -3.79 16.90
N PHE A 108 26.13 -2.95 16.07
CA PHE A 108 25.06 -3.30 15.14
C PHE A 108 25.21 -2.49 13.84
N LYS A 109 24.76 -3.06 12.73
CA LYS A 109 24.80 -2.39 11.43
C LYS A 109 23.59 -1.48 11.23
N VAL A 110 23.84 -0.34 10.62
CA VAL A 110 22.83 0.61 10.15
C VAL A 110 23.10 0.88 8.68
N VAL A 111 22.07 0.74 7.86
CA VAL A 111 22.13 1.09 6.45
C VAL A 111 21.33 2.36 6.22
N ASN A 112 21.98 3.43 5.77
CA ASN A 112 21.40 4.73 5.47
C ASN A 112 21.26 4.91 3.96
N PHE A 113 20.15 5.50 3.54
CA PHE A 113 19.91 5.84 2.15
C PHE A 113 18.85 6.95 2.09
N SER A 114 18.65 7.52 0.90
CA SER A 114 17.66 8.57 0.70
C SER A 114 16.68 8.19 -0.41
N VAL A 115 15.45 8.66 -0.28
CA VAL A 115 14.40 8.50 -1.29
C VAL A 115 13.92 9.87 -1.71
N VAL A 116 13.66 10.03 -3.00
CA VAL A 116 12.97 11.20 -3.55
C VAL A 116 11.55 10.82 -3.94
N SER A 117 10.56 11.57 -3.43
CA SER A 117 9.16 11.50 -3.84
C SER A 117 8.72 12.86 -4.40
N LYS A 118 7.48 12.94 -4.89
CA LYS A 118 6.84 14.19 -5.29
C LYS A 118 5.61 14.43 -4.42
N ASP A 119 5.36 15.68 -4.05
CA ASP A 119 4.09 16.08 -3.46
C ASP A 119 3.02 16.33 -4.55
N ASP A 120 1.80 16.68 -4.10
CA ASP A 120 0.65 17.02 -4.97
C ASP A 120 0.92 18.18 -5.94
N GLU A 121 1.84 19.08 -5.59
CA GLU A 121 2.24 20.22 -6.43
C GLU A 121 3.36 19.83 -7.43
N GLY A 122 3.90 18.62 -7.29
CA GLY A 122 5.00 18.08 -8.10
C GLY A 122 6.39 18.48 -7.60
N ASN A 123 6.50 19.11 -6.44
CA ASN A 123 7.78 19.45 -5.81
C ASN A 123 8.47 18.19 -5.30
N LYS A 124 9.80 18.16 -5.39
CA LYS A 124 10.59 17.01 -4.92
C LYS A 124 10.75 17.06 -3.40
N ILE A 125 10.35 15.98 -2.73
CA ILE A 125 10.61 15.76 -1.31
C ILE A 125 11.73 14.73 -1.18
N TYR A 126 12.76 15.06 -0.40
CA TYR A 126 13.85 14.14 -0.07
C TYR A 126 13.69 13.64 1.36
N THR A 127 13.69 12.32 1.52
CA THR A 127 13.50 11.68 2.83
C THR A 127 14.70 10.78 3.14
N ASN A 128 15.33 11.05 4.27
CA ASN A 128 16.39 10.18 4.80
C ASN A 128 15.77 8.94 5.44
N CYS A 129 16.33 7.79 5.12
CA CYS A 129 15.85 6.48 5.51
C CYS A 129 16.99 5.69 6.15
N SER A 130 16.65 4.83 7.11
CA SER A 130 17.63 3.98 7.78
C SER A 130 17.06 2.62 8.18
N ALA A 131 17.85 1.57 7.99
CA ALA A 131 17.51 0.21 8.35
C ALA A 131 18.48 -0.35 9.39
N TYR A 132 17.96 -0.80 10.53
CA TYR A 132 18.75 -1.15 11.72
C TYR A 132 18.79 -2.65 11.97
N GLY A 133 19.96 -3.17 12.35
CA GLY A 133 20.13 -4.56 12.77
C GLY A 133 19.67 -5.54 11.69
N ASP A 134 18.76 -6.45 12.04
CA ASP A 134 18.22 -7.48 11.13
C ASP A 134 17.47 -6.89 9.91
N LYS A 135 17.09 -5.61 9.97
CA LYS A 135 16.46 -4.90 8.85
C LYS A 135 17.48 -4.36 7.84
N GLY A 136 18.78 -4.42 8.13
CA GLY A 136 19.84 -3.93 7.26
C GLY A 136 19.90 -4.60 5.88
N ASP A 137 19.36 -5.82 5.74
CA ASP A 137 19.29 -6.51 4.45
C ASP A 137 18.21 -5.94 3.51
N ILE A 138 17.26 -5.14 4.01
CA ILE A 138 16.17 -4.54 3.23
C ILE A 138 16.72 -3.76 2.01
N PRO A 139 17.60 -2.75 2.18
CA PRO A 139 18.13 -1.99 1.06
C PRO A 139 19.31 -2.64 0.33
N LYS A 140 19.71 -3.88 0.68
CA LYS A 140 20.96 -4.50 0.20
C LYS A 140 21.08 -4.56 -1.33
N ASN A 141 19.95 -4.72 -2.02
CA ASN A 141 19.89 -4.86 -3.47
C ASN A 141 19.40 -3.60 -4.18
N PHE A 142 19.12 -2.53 -3.45
CA PHE A 142 18.66 -1.28 -4.04
C PHE A 142 19.78 -0.61 -4.83
N LYS A 143 19.38 0.07 -5.90
CA LYS A 143 20.24 0.86 -6.76
C LYS A 143 19.65 2.25 -6.92
N GLN A 144 20.50 3.24 -7.18
CA GLN A 144 20.04 4.57 -7.51
C GLN A 144 19.06 4.51 -8.69
N GLY A 145 17.91 5.18 -8.56
CA GLY A 145 16.83 5.18 -9.53
C GLY A 145 15.77 4.11 -9.31
N ASP A 146 16.02 3.09 -8.49
CA ASP A 146 15.02 2.06 -8.18
C ASP A 146 13.75 2.70 -7.62
N PHE A 147 12.60 2.33 -8.19
CA PHE A 147 11.29 2.77 -7.71
C PHE A 147 10.85 1.83 -6.59
N VAL A 148 10.63 2.36 -5.39
CA VAL A 148 10.37 1.58 -4.19
C VAL A 148 9.14 2.10 -3.45
N LYS A 149 8.44 1.18 -2.80
CA LYS A 149 7.53 1.47 -1.69
C LYS A 149 8.22 1.07 -0.39
N LEU A 150 8.27 1.98 0.56
CA LEU A 150 8.86 1.78 1.88
C LEU A 150 7.80 2.00 2.94
N PHE A 151 7.84 1.17 3.97
CA PHE A 151 7.04 1.35 5.16
C PHE A 151 7.97 1.46 6.36
N GLY A 152 7.74 2.47 7.19
CA GLY A 152 8.64 2.82 8.27
C GLY A 152 8.01 3.69 9.35
N GLN A 153 8.86 4.08 10.30
CA GLN A 153 8.49 4.97 11.40
C GLN A 153 9.38 6.22 11.39
N VAL A 154 8.77 7.40 11.42
CA VAL A 154 9.44 8.68 11.58
C VAL A 154 10.12 8.76 12.94
N ARG A 155 11.35 9.24 12.94
CA ARG A 155 12.16 9.55 14.13
C ARG A 155 12.68 10.96 13.99
N SER A 156 12.17 11.85 14.83
CA SER A 156 12.74 13.18 15.02
C SER A 156 13.82 13.13 16.11
N SER A 157 14.91 13.84 15.87
CA SER A 157 15.97 14.07 16.84
C SER A 157 16.37 15.54 16.78
N ILE A 158 16.66 16.14 17.93
CA ILE A 158 17.19 17.50 18.01
C ILE A 158 18.69 17.36 18.23
N ASN A 159 19.49 17.95 17.35
CA ASN A 159 20.93 17.98 17.55
C ASN A 159 21.34 19.00 18.61
N ASP A 160 22.61 19.00 19.00
CA ASP A 160 23.16 19.91 20.01
C ASP A 160 22.99 21.40 19.68
N ASN A 161 22.78 21.73 18.39
CA ASN A 161 22.53 23.08 17.90
C ASN A 161 21.03 23.46 17.88
N GLY A 162 20.14 22.61 18.42
CA GLY A 162 18.69 22.84 18.44
C GLY A 162 17.98 22.61 17.10
N LYS A 163 18.69 22.15 16.06
CA LYS A 163 18.08 21.86 14.75
C LYS A 163 17.49 20.45 14.75
N GLU A 164 16.20 20.37 14.42
CA GLU A 164 15.48 19.12 14.26
C GLU A 164 15.93 18.39 12.99
N HIS A 165 16.19 17.10 13.14
CA HIS A 165 16.47 16.16 12.06
C HIS A 165 15.45 15.05 12.09
N THR A 166 14.77 14.86 10.96
CA THR A 166 13.79 13.80 10.77
C THR A 166 14.39 12.70 9.90
N ASN A 167 14.25 11.46 10.34
CA ASN A 167 14.72 10.27 9.63
C ASN A 167 13.67 9.18 9.73
N VAL A 168 13.51 8.35 8.69
CA VAL A 168 12.54 7.27 8.69
C VAL A 168 13.24 5.94 8.92
N ARG A 169 12.88 5.27 10.02
CA ARG A 169 13.32 3.92 10.32
C ARG A 169 12.50 2.93 9.50
N ILE A 170 13.14 2.24 8.56
CA ILE A 170 12.48 1.34 7.63
C ILE A 170 12.18 0.00 8.30
N LEU A 171 10.93 -0.45 8.14
CA LEU A 171 10.41 -1.71 8.67
C LEU A 171 10.22 -2.75 7.55
N SER A 172 9.84 -2.33 6.36
CA SER A 172 9.72 -3.19 5.17
C SER A 172 9.85 -2.37 3.88
N SER A 173 10.02 -3.08 2.76
CA SER A 173 10.08 -2.48 1.43
C SER A 173 9.51 -3.40 0.35
N LYS A 174 8.98 -2.81 -0.72
CA LYS A 174 8.62 -3.48 -1.97
C LYS A 174 9.31 -2.73 -3.12
N LEU A 175 10.07 -3.44 -3.95
CA LEU A 175 10.57 -2.88 -5.21
C LEU A 175 9.41 -2.84 -6.21
N LEU A 176 9.17 -1.68 -6.81
CA LEU A 176 8.10 -1.46 -7.76
C LEU A 176 8.66 -1.47 -9.18
N LYS A 177 7.86 -1.90 -10.16
CA LYS A 177 8.22 -1.78 -11.58
C LYS A 177 8.07 -0.32 -12.01
N ALA A 178 8.98 0.16 -12.86
CA ALA A 178 8.84 1.48 -13.46
C ALA A 178 7.56 1.54 -14.31
N LYS A 179 6.79 2.62 -14.18
CA LYS A 179 5.48 2.83 -14.85
C LYS A 179 5.54 2.59 -16.37
N GLU A 180 6.68 2.87 -17.03
CA GLU A 180 6.89 2.61 -18.47
C GLU A 180 6.90 1.12 -18.86
N GLN A 181 7.30 0.23 -17.97
CA GLN A 181 7.27 -1.22 -18.24
C GLN A 181 5.85 -1.79 -18.13
N MET A 182 4.97 -1.14 -17.35
CA MET A 182 3.56 -1.51 -17.27
C MET A 182 2.81 -1.07 -18.55
N LYS A 183 3.12 0.11 -19.10
CA LYS A 183 2.59 0.60 -20.39
C LYS A 183 2.85 -0.32 -21.58
N LYS A 184 3.99 -1.03 -21.63
CA LYS A 184 4.26 -2.01 -22.70
C LYS A 184 3.45 -3.32 -22.54
N GLN A 185 2.88 -3.58 -21.37
CA GLN A 185 1.92 -4.67 -21.14
C GLN A 185 0.45 -4.21 -21.21
N GLU A 186 0.18 -2.90 -21.10
CA GLU A 186 -1.17 -2.31 -21.18
C GLU A 186 -1.87 -2.54 -22.52
N GLU A 187 -1.16 -2.73 -23.64
CA GLU A 187 -1.81 -2.98 -24.94
C GLU A 187 -2.54 -4.34 -25.04
N LYS A 188 -2.48 -5.22 -24.03
CA LYS A 188 -3.11 -6.56 -24.12
C LYS A 188 -3.91 -7.05 -22.91
N LYS A 189 -4.15 -6.24 -21.89
CA LYS A 189 -5.01 -6.68 -20.78
C LYS A 189 -6.13 -5.68 -20.56
N GLU A 190 -7.34 -6.05 -21.00
CA GLU A 190 -8.54 -5.41 -20.47
C GLU A 190 -8.48 -5.43 -18.94
N SER A 191 -8.69 -4.27 -18.31
CA SER A 191 -8.84 -4.18 -16.85
C SER A 191 -9.88 -5.21 -16.40
N VAL A 192 -9.61 -5.92 -15.32
CA VAL A 192 -10.52 -6.92 -14.75
C VAL A 192 -11.86 -6.24 -14.41
N LEU A 193 -11.85 -5.01 -13.90
CA LEU A 193 -13.04 -4.19 -13.71
C LEU A 193 -13.71 -3.81 -15.03
N GLY A 194 -12.92 -3.49 -16.06
CA GLY A 194 -13.44 -3.21 -17.39
C GLY A 194 -14.18 -4.42 -17.97
N ALA A 195 -13.62 -5.62 -17.81
CA ALA A 195 -14.25 -6.88 -18.20
C ALA A 195 -15.51 -7.14 -17.36
N ILE A 196 -15.45 -7.01 -16.03
CA ILE A 196 -16.61 -7.22 -15.15
C ILE A 196 -17.73 -6.22 -15.46
N LYS A 197 -17.42 -4.94 -15.70
CA LYS A 197 -18.39 -3.91 -16.10
C LYS A 197 -19.02 -4.26 -17.45
N LYS A 198 -18.24 -4.72 -18.43
CA LYS A 198 -18.76 -5.20 -19.73
C LYS A 198 -19.68 -6.42 -19.55
N TYR A 199 -19.28 -7.41 -18.77
CA TYR A 199 -20.12 -8.57 -18.46
C TYR A 199 -21.41 -8.20 -17.72
N LYS A 200 -21.35 -7.35 -16.69
CA LYS A 200 -22.53 -6.84 -15.96
C LYS A 200 -23.44 -5.99 -16.88
N ALA A 201 -22.88 -5.25 -17.83
CA ALA A 201 -23.66 -4.49 -18.82
C ALA A 201 -24.30 -5.40 -19.88
N GLU A 202 -23.59 -6.43 -20.34
CA GLU A 202 -24.10 -7.44 -21.27
C GLU A 202 -25.17 -8.33 -20.63
N GLU A 203 -25.08 -8.65 -19.33
CA GLU A 203 -26.15 -9.35 -18.60
C GLU A 203 -27.41 -8.50 -18.46
N LYS A 204 -27.27 -7.19 -18.20
CA LYS A 204 -28.42 -6.26 -18.16
C LYS A 204 -29.04 -6.00 -19.54
N ALA A 205 -28.29 -6.23 -20.62
CA ALA A 205 -28.75 -6.05 -22.00
C ALA A 205 -29.37 -7.32 -22.62
N LYS A 206 -29.23 -8.50 -21.99
CA LYS A 206 -29.91 -9.71 -22.46
C LYS A 206 -31.41 -9.61 -22.18
N PRO A 207 -32.29 -9.86 -23.17
CA PRO A 207 -33.72 -9.91 -22.93
C PRO A 207 -34.02 -11.03 -21.92
N VAL A 208 -34.82 -10.72 -20.90
CA VAL A 208 -35.43 -11.74 -20.04
C VAL A 208 -36.32 -12.61 -20.93
N GLU A 209 -35.84 -13.79 -21.33
CA GLU A 209 -36.70 -14.83 -21.88
C GLU A 209 -37.74 -15.14 -20.80
N LYS A 210 -38.97 -14.70 -21.03
CA LYS A 210 -40.15 -15.10 -20.26
C LYS A 210 -40.22 -16.64 -20.32
N LYS A 211 -39.83 -17.30 -19.23
CA LYS A 211 -40.33 -18.66 -18.97
C LYS A 211 -41.83 -18.53 -18.76
N GLU A 212 -42.58 -18.96 -19.77
CA GLU A 212 -44.02 -19.11 -19.72
C GLU A 212 -44.41 -19.96 -18.50
N SER A 213 -45.41 -19.48 -17.77
CA SER A 213 -46.05 -20.20 -16.69
C SER A 213 -46.91 -21.32 -17.25
N SER A 214 -46.41 -22.56 -17.19
CA SER A 214 -47.29 -23.72 -17.29
C SER A 214 -48.08 -23.84 -15.98
N LYS A 215 -49.32 -23.32 -16.00
CA LYS A 215 -50.38 -23.76 -15.10
C LYS A 215 -50.63 -25.25 -15.39
N GLU A 216 -50.33 -26.12 -14.45
CA GLU A 216 -50.99 -27.42 -14.37
C GLU A 216 -51.83 -27.49 -13.10
N THR A 217 -53.12 -27.71 -13.33
CA THR A 217 -54.16 -28.02 -12.35
C THR A 217 -54.35 -29.52 -12.45
N GLU A 218 -54.25 -30.28 -11.36
CA GLU A 218 -54.94 -31.56 -11.13
C GLU A 218 -54.64 -32.01 -9.68
N ARG A 219 -55.64 -31.95 -8.78
CA ARG A 219 -56.56 -33.02 -8.36
C ARG A 219 -55.92 -34.06 -7.43
#